data_AF-A0A5N6A298-F1
#
_entry.id   AF-A0A5N6A298-F1
#
_cell.length_a   1.000
_cell.length_b   1.000
_cell.length_c   1.000
_cell.angle_alpha   90.00
_cell.angle_beta   90.00
_cell.angle_gamma   90.00
#
_symmetry.space_group_name_H-M   'P 1'
#
loop_
_entity.id
_entity.type
_entity.pdbx_description
1 polymer ?
#
loop_
_entity_poly.entity_id
_entity_poly.type
_entity_poly.pdbx_seq_one_letter_code
_entity_poly.pdbx_strand_id
1 'polypeptide(L)'
;MSSPVEDASRQAAQQMAAMLRTLVELTRALDGARRPSLADAGPAVGGPRPAVRYAAVIEQHFGPQVRQALTDSPGWQRMVEQLGELEGAGIPPERLLPALEQITRQAQPAPPTPEQEMARVVERATSPEVAQALTRSEQWPQLAAGLQDLRAGGWDVEQLVAAAVPTLNRLVEGAQAEVGREAADAGRQQSRQVLPARPVDRETALRKAGIDRHENERLSRMVREKLPERPAELLLASDTQWPIVAAEIHRADQSGVDVAARLAGVENMLRHQAAAGARQLDIPVATLAALSMPAPPPAVKQLDQERTGARTLSREELTRASDLAVANHGVSATMLLASGYNAAQAGEALTALEQYGIVGARGESGMHPIQVGSVEQAGQRIAAGVEREIQTQAATAWSTTVSGPPAARRVQRAVTGTAPQAPIRTTGRRR
;
A
#
# COMPACT_ATOMS: atom_id res chain seq x y z
N MET A 1 13.90 3.88 20.38
CA MET A 1 13.68 3.25 19.07
C MET A 1 14.27 1.86 19.17
N SER A 2 13.44 0.83 19.03
CA SER A 2 13.93 -0.55 19.08
C SER A 2 14.82 -0.84 17.87
N SER A 3 15.81 -1.72 18.03
CA SER A 3 16.70 -2.03 16.91
C SER A 3 15.98 -2.91 15.88
N PRO A 4 16.30 -2.82 14.57
CA PRO A 4 15.71 -3.67 13.54
C PRO A 4 15.86 -5.18 13.84
N VAL A 5 16.92 -5.54 14.56
CA VAL A 5 17.19 -6.91 15.01
C VAL A 5 16.22 -7.32 16.13
N GLU A 6 15.88 -6.43 17.05
CA GLU A 6 14.88 -6.69 18.09
C GLU A 6 13.46 -6.82 17.52
N ASP A 7 13.13 -6.03 16.51
CA ASP A 7 11.82 -6.10 15.85
C ASP A 7 11.69 -7.40 15.04
N ALA A 8 12.73 -7.78 14.29
CA ALA A 8 12.78 -9.07 13.60
C ALA A 8 12.71 -10.27 14.57
N SER A 9 13.40 -10.19 15.71
CA SER A 9 13.37 -11.23 16.74
C SER A 9 11.99 -11.36 17.38
N ARG A 10 11.30 -10.23 17.63
CA ARG A 10 9.90 -10.24 18.12
C ARG A 10 8.93 -10.81 17.10
N GLN A 11 9.09 -10.48 15.83
CA GLN A 11 8.27 -11.04 14.75
C GLN A 11 8.46 -12.56 14.60
N ALA A 12 9.70 -13.03 14.64
CA ALA A 12 10.00 -14.47 14.62
C ALA A 12 9.40 -15.22 15.83
N ALA A 13 9.47 -14.63 17.03
CA ALA A 13 8.85 -15.19 18.23
C ALA A 13 7.31 -15.26 18.12
N GLN A 14 6.67 -14.26 17.51
CA GLN A 14 5.22 -14.26 17.26
C GLN A 14 4.81 -15.34 16.26
N GLN A 15 5.56 -15.51 15.15
CA GLN A 15 5.31 -16.55 14.16
C GLN A 15 5.50 -17.96 14.76
N MET A 16 6.53 -18.14 15.60
CA MET A 16 6.77 -19.41 16.30
C MET A 16 5.61 -19.77 17.24
N ALA A 17 5.10 -18.79 18.01
CA ALA A 17 3.96 -18.99 18.89
C ALA A 17 2.67 -19.36 18.12
N ALA A 18 2.47 -18.76 16.94
CA ALA A 18 1.34 -19.10 16.07
C ALA A 18 1.43 -20.54 15.53
N MET A 19 2.63 -20.99 15.15
CA MET A 19 2.85 -22.36 14.67
C MET A 19 2.74 -23.42 15.77
N LEU A 20 3.26 -23.16 16.97
CA LEU A 20 3.10 -24.09 18.09
C LEU A 20 1.62 -24.26 18.45
N ARG A 21 0.81 -23.20 18.30
CA ARG A 21 -0.64 -23.27 18.47
C ARG A 21 -1.31 -24.18 17.45
N THR A 22 -0.99 -24.05 16.16
CA THR A 22 -1.57 -24.92 15.13
C THR A 22 -1.15 -26.37 15.30
N LEU A 23 0.10 -26.63 15.70
CA LEU A 23 0.56 -27.98 16.02
C LEU A 23 -0.22 -28.57 17.20
N VAL A 24 -0.37 -27.86 18.32
CA VAL A 24 -1.13 -28.33 19.50
C VAL A 24 -2.60 -28.62 19.17
N GLU A 25 -3.26 -27.75 18.40
CA GLU A 25 -4.65 -28.00 17.97
C GLU A 25 -4.75 -29.25 17.07
N LEU A 26 -3.75 -29.48 16.22
CA LEU A 26 -3.69 -30.67 15.37
C LEU A 26 -3.42 -31.94 16.19
N THR A 27 -2.52 -31.91 17.19
CA THR A 27 -2.31 -33.06 18.11
C THR A 27 -3.55 -33.34 18.94
N ARG A 28 -4.22 -32.30 19.48
CA ARG A 28 -5.48 -32.47 20.21
C ARG A 28 -6.60 -33.06 19.35
N ALA A 29 -6.69 -32.64 18.09
CA ALA A 29 -7.63 -33.21 17.13
C ALA A 29 -7.34 -34.69 16.84
N LEU A 30 -6.05 -35.05 16.72
CA LEU A 30 -5.61 -36.44 16.49
C LEU A 30 -5.76 -37.34 17.73
N ASP A 31 -5.51 -36.82 18.94
CA ASP A 31 -5.70 -37.54 20.20
C ASP A 31 -7.18 -37.69 20.57
N GLY A 32 -8.01 -36.69 20.25
CA GLY A 32 -9.46 -36.78 20.33
C GLY A 32 -10.04 -37.89 19.46
N ALA A 33 -9.37 -38.22 18.35
CA ALA A 33 -9.71 -39.36 17.49
C ALA A 33 -9.13 -40.70 17.98
N ARG A 34 -8.21 -40.71 18.96
CA ARG A 34 -7.43 -41.90 19.37
C ARG A 34 -7.60 -42.37 20.82
N ARG A 35 -8.33 -41.67 21.69
CA ARG A 35 -8.49 -42.13 23.09
C ARG A 35 -9.72 -43.02 23.35
N PRO A 36 -9.52 -44.31 23.67
CA PRO A 36 -10.23 -44.96 24.78
C PRO A 36 -9.64 -44.52 26.12
N SER A 37 -10.50 -44.47 27.14
CA SER A 37 -10.27 -43.94 28.50
C SER A 37 -8.97 -44.46 29.17
N LEU A 38 -8.04 -43.55 29.49
CA LEU A 38 -6.86 -43.78 30.33
C LEU A 38 -7.04 -42.96 31.61
N ALA A 39 -7.59 -43.59 32.64
CA ALA A 39 -7.92 -42.98 33.93
C ALA A 39 -6.88 -43.23 35.04
N ASP A 40 -5.70 -43.79 34.73
CA ASP A 40 -4.69 -44.18 35.73
C ASP A 40 -3.29 -43.58 35.43
N ALA A 41 -3.18 -42.25 35.37
CA ALA A 41 -1.88 -41.58 35.41
C ALA A 41 -1.65 -41.05 36.84
N GLY A 42 -0.75 -41.72 37.58
CA GLY A 42 -0.41 -41.38 38.96
C GLY A 42 0.27 -40.00 39.13
N PRO A 43 0.44 -39.55 40.39
CA PRO A 43 0.88 -38.19 40.72
C PRO A 43 2.29 -37.89 40.20
N ALA A 44 2.43 -36.79 39.47
CA ALA A 44 3.67 -36.32 38.88
C ALA A 44 4.74 -36.05 39.96
N VAL A 45 5.85 -36.79 39.90
CA VAL A 45 7.02 -36.64 40.77
C VAL A 45 7.71 -35.30 40.47
N GLY A 46 8.07 -34.56 41.52
CA GLY A 46 8.57 -33.18 41.49
C GLY A 46 9.89 -32.96 40.73
N GLY A 47 9.80 -32.84 39.41
CA GLY A 47 10.88 -32.34 38.57
C GLY A 47 11.05 -30.81 38.64
N PRO A 48 12.14 -30.26 38.06
CA PRO A 48 12.31 -28.81 37.91
C PRO A 48 11.11 -28.21 37.19
N ARG A 49 10.74 -26.97 37.56
CA ARG A 49 9.61 -26.26 36.95
C ARG A 49 9.76 -26.27 35.41
N PRO A 50 8.74 -26.68 34.64
CA PRO A 50 8.82 -26.85 33.18
C PRO A 50 9.44 -25.65 32.45
N ALA A 51 9.15 -24.42 32.90
CA ALA A 51 9.73 -23.20 32.35
C ALA A 51 11.27 -23.15 32.39
N VAL A 52 11.88 -23.58 33.50
CA VAL A 52 13.35 -23.58 33.66
C VAL A 52 13.98 -24.64 32.78
N ARG A 53 13.33 -25.80 32.67
CA ARG A 53 13.78 -26.89 31.81
C ARG A 53 13.72 -26.46 30.34
N TYR A 54 12.58 -25.98 29.84
CA TYR A 54 12.45 -25.59 28.43
C TYR A 54 13.30 -24.36 28.09
N ALA A 55 13.51 -23.43 29.02
CA ALA A 55 14.49 -22.36 28.83
C ALA A 55 15.87 -22.94 28.51
N ALA A 56 16.37 -23.88 29.33
CA ALA A 56 17.66 -24.53 29.10
C ALA A 56 17.75 -25.28 27.76
N VAL A 57 16.66 -25.91 27.30
CA VAL A 57 16.64 -26.55 25.97
C VAL A 57 16.69 -25.49 24.85
N ILE A 58 15.95 -24.38 24.98
CA ILE A 58 16.01 -23.26 24.03
C ILE A 58 17.41 -22.62 24.01
N GLU A 59 18.10 -22.56 25.15
CA GLU A 59 19.46 -22.02 25.22
C GLU A 59 20.46 -22.80 24.36
N GLN A 60 20.24 -24.10 24.19
CA GLN A 60 21.11 -24.99 23.40
C GLN A 60 20.90 -24.85 21.90
N HIS A 61 19.69 -24.46 21.46
CA HIS A 61 19.30 -24.44 20.05
C HIS A 61 19.23 -23.04 19.44
N PHE A 62 19.10 -21.98 20.25
CA PHE A 62 18.96 -20.62 19.74
C PHE A 62 20.07 -19.68 20.24
N GLY A 63 20.50 -18.78 19.34
CA GLY A 63 21.42 -17.69 19.66
C GLY A 63 20.87 -16.76 20.76
N PRO A 64 21.74 -15.99 21.44
CA PRO A 64 21.38 -15.22 22.63
C PRO A 64 20.24 -14.22 22.40
N GLN A 65 20.16 -13.61 21.21
CA GLN A 65 19.12 -12.63 20.85
C GLN A 65 17.74 -13.27 20.72
N VAL A 66 17.64 -14.40 20.01
CA VAL A 66 16.37 -15.13 19.82
C VAL A 66 15.91 -15.73 21.14
N ARG A 67 16.84 -16.27 21.92
CA ARG A 67 16.57 -16.77 23.27
C ARG A 67 15.95 -15.67 24.14
N GLN A 68 16.60 -14.52 24.23
CA GLN A 68 16.11 -13.40 25.03
C GLN A 68 14.74 -12.91 24.53
N ALA A 69 14.56 -12.77 23.21
CA ALA A 69 13.27 -12.38 22.64
C ALA A 69 12.16 -13.40 22.92
N LEU A 70 12.47 -14.70 22.93
CA LEU A 70 11.51 -15.76 23.26
C LEU A 70 11.16 -15.79 24.74
N THR A 71 12.13 -15.65 25.64
CA THR A 71 11.92 -15.68 27.10
C THR A 71 11.25 -14.41 27.62
N ASP A 72 11.56 -13.26 27.02
CA ASP A 72 11.01 -11.96 27.41
C ASP A 72 9.65 -11.70 26.73
N SER A 73 9.27 -12.53 25.77
CA SER A 73 7.97 -12.43 25.10
C SER A 73 6.83 -12.67 26.10
N PRO A 74 5.76 -11.85 26.08
CA PRO A 74 4.57 -12.10 26.90
C PRO A 74 3.88 -13.43 26.56
N GLY A 75 4.23 -14.06 25.44
CA GLY A 75 3.77 -15.40 25.06
C GLY A 75 4.57 -16.56 25.65
N TRP A 76 5.68 -16.30 26.37
CA TRP A 76 6.60 -17.34 26.87
C TRP A 76 5.92 -18.39 27.76
N GLN A 77 5.11 -17.96 28.73
CA GLN A 77 4.42 -18.89 29.63
C GLN A 77 3.47 -19.82 28.87
N ARG A 78 2.73 -19.30 27.90
CA ARG A 78 1.85 -20.10 27.05
C ARG A 78 2.64 -21.08 26.19
N MET A 79 3.81 -20.68 25.69
CA MET A 79 4.70 -21.57 24.94
C MET A 79 5.22 -22.72 25.80
N VAL A 80 5.60 -22.43 27.04
CA VAL A 80 6.00 -23.44 28.04
C VAL A 80 4.87 -24.42 28.32
N GLU A 81 3.64 -23.94 28.49
CA GLU A 81 2.46 -24.79 28.66
C GLU A 81 2.25 -25.71 27.44
N GLN A 82 2.33 -25.16 26.23
CA GLN A 82 2.18 -25.92 24.98
C GLN A 82 3.26 -26.99 24.81
N LEU A 83 4.52 -26.67 25.13
CA LEU A 83 5.61 -27.66 25.12
C LEU A 83 5.39 -28.76 26.16
N GLY A 84 4.84 -28.41 27.33
CA GLY A 84 4.42 -29.37 28.35
C GLY A 84 3.33 -30.32 27.89
N GLU A 85 2.32 -29.81 27.17
CA GLU A 85 1.26 -30.64 26.60
C GLU A 85 1.80 -31.60 25.53
N LEU A 86 2.67 -31.12 24.64
CA LEU A 86 3.30 -31.96 23.60
C LEU A 86 4.19 -33.04 24.21
N GLU A 87 4.94 -32.71 25.25
CA GLU A 87 5.73 -33.70 25.99
C GLU A 87 4.84 -34.73 26.69
N GLY A 88 3.72 -34.30 27.28
CA GLY A 88 2.70 -35.19 27.85
C GLY A 88 2.05 -36.12 26.82
N ALA A 89 2.00 -35.71 25.55
CA ALA A 89 1.58 -36.53 24.41
C ALA A 89 2.71 -37.42 23.83
N GLY A 90 3.89 -37.44 24.47
CA GLY A 90 5.04 -38.26 24.06
C GLY A 90 5.89 -37.65 22.94
N ILE A 91 5.73 -36.36 22.64
CA ILE A 91 6.55 -35.64 21.67
C ILE A 91 7.59 -34.81 22.44
N PRO A 92 8.85 -35.27 22.56
CA PRO A 92 9.87 -34.53 23.29
C PRO A 92 10.19 -33.22 22.55
N PRO A 93 10.33 -32.08 23.26
CA PRO A 93 10.60 -30.78 22.64
C PRO A 93 11.89 -30.79 21.81
N GLU A 94 12.88 -31.60 22.18
CA GLU A 94 14.14 -31.77 21.46
C GLU A 94 13.94 -32.25 20.00
N ARG A 95 12.82 -32.93 19.69
CA ARG A 95 12.48 -33.31 18.31
C ARG A 95 11.85 -32.17 17.51
N LEU A 96 11.21 -31.22 18.18
CA LEU A 96 10.52 -30.09 17.54
C LEU A 96 11.47 -28.91 17.31
N LEU A 97 12.47 -28.75 18.18
CA LEU A 97 13.38 -27.60 18.16
C LEU A 97 14.20 -27.43 16.87
N PRO A 98 14.76 -28.48 16.23
CA PRO A 98 15.47 -28.32 14.97
C PRO A 98 14.58 -27.78 13.83
N ALA A 99 13.31 -28.22 13.79
CA ALA A 99 12.34 -27.72 12.82
C ALA A 99 12.00 -26.24 13.09
N LEU A 100 11.81 -25.88 14.36
CA LEU A 100 11.57 -24.49 14.77
C LEU A 100 12.79 -23.61 14.48
N GLU A 101 14.01 -24.11 14.68
CA GLU A 101 15.26 -23.42 14.34
C GLU A 101 15.35 -23.15 12.83
N GLN A 102 15.02 -24.16 12.01
CA GLN A 102 14.96 -24.01 10.56
C GLN A 102 13.90 -22.99 10.13
N ILE A 103 12.70 -23.01 10.74
CA ILE A 103 11.65 -22.02 10.49
C ILE A 103 12.11 -20.62 10.90
N THR A 104 12.76 -20.46 12.06
CA THR A 104 13.29 -19.14 12.46
C THR A 104 14.40 -18.64 11.56
N ARG A 105 15.24 -19.54 11.02
CA ARG A 105 16.25 -19.16 10.03
C ARG A 105 15.62 -18.74 8.70
N GLN A 106 14.52 -19.38 8.31
CA GLN A 106 13.76 -19.01 7.11
C GLN A 106 12.90 -17.75 7.32
N ALA A 107 12.44 -17.52 8.54
CA ALA A 107 11.65 -16.36 8.94
C ALA A 107 12.51 -15.15 9.32
N GLN A 108 13.82 -15.32 9.52
CA GLN A 108 14.74 -14.20 9.63
C GLN A 108 14.61 -13.39 8.35
N PRO A 109 14.18 -12.11 8.43
CA PRO A 109 14.08 -11.29 7.24
C PRO A 109 15.46 -11.28 6.59
N ALA A 110 15.48 -11.53 5.28
CA ALA A 110 16.71 -11.40 4.51
C ALA A 110 17.37 -10.06 4.89
N PRO A 111 18.71 -10.01 5.04
CA PRO A 111 19.39 -8.74 5.28
C PRO A 111 18.88 -7.73 4.24
N PRO A 112 18.57 -6.50 4.66
CA PRO A 112 17.98 -5.54 3.75
C PRO A 112 18.87 -5.41 2.52
N THR A 113 18.27 -5.46 1.33
CA THR A 113 19.04 -5.20 0.11
C THR A 113 19.61 -3.78 0.20
N PRO A 114 20.74 -3.48 -0.47
CA PRO A 114 21.27 -2.13 -0.47
C PRO A 114 20.24 -1.06 -0.90
N GLU A 115 19.35 -1.44 -1.82
CA GLU A 115 18.19 -0.65 -2.23
C GLU A 115 17.22 -0.37 -1.06
N GLN A 116 16.87 -1.40 -0.28
CA GLN A 116 16.02 -1.24 0.91
C GLN A 116 16.71 -0.41 2.01
N GLU A 117 18.03 -0.52 2.15
CA GLU A 117 18.78 0.35 3.05
C GLU A 117 18.69 1.82 2.62
N MET A 118 18.87 2.11 1.33
CA MET A 118 18.74 3.48 0.81
C MET A 118 17.31 4.00 0.94
N ALA A 119 16.30 3.14 0.79
CA ALA A 119 14.90 3.53 0.98
C ALA A 119 14.66 4.02 2.41
N ARG A 120 15.22 3.32 3.40
CA ARG A 120 15.17 3.73 4.81
C ARG A 120 15.92 5.03 5.09
N VAL A 121 17.04 5.28 4.39
CA VAL A 121 17.76 6.57 4.49
C VAL A 121 16.89 7.70 3.97
N VAL A 122 16.26 7.53 2.80
CA VAL A 122 15.35 8.53 2.22
C VAL A 122 14.12 8.74 3.11
N GLU A 123 13.56 7.68 3.69
CA GLU A 123 12.42 7.77 4.61
C GLU A 123 12.74 8.56 5.89
N ARG A 124 13.97 8.44 6.41
CA ARG A 124 14.42 9.25 7.55
C ARG A 124 14.73 10.70 7.18
N ALA A 125 15.26 10.92 5.98
CA ALA A 125 15.71 12.23 5.53
C ALA A 125 14.59 13.10 4.92
N THR A 126 13.45 12.52 4.55
CA THR A 126 12.36 13.19 3.82
C THR A 126 11.00 12.97 4.47
N SER A 127 9.95 13.63 3.97
CA SER A 127 8.58 13.35 4.45
C SER A 127 8.11 11.97 3.95
N PRO A 128 7.18 11.29 4.66
CA PRO A 128 6.66 9.99 4.24
C PRO A 128 6.10 9.97 2.81
N GLU A 129 5.48 11.07 2.37
CA GLU A 129 4.90 11.20 1.04
C GLU A 129 5.99 11.24 -0.05
N VAL A 130 7.06 12.00 0.19
CA VAL A 130 8.19 12.10 -0.75
C VAL A 130 8.95 10.79 -0.79
N ALA A 131 9.21 10.17 0.36
CA ALA A 131 9.86 8.87 0.45
C ALA A 131 9.08 7.81 -0.32
N GLN A 132 7.75 7.74 -0.16
CA GLN A 132 6.92 6.81 -0.91
C GLN A 132 6.89 7.10 -2.41
N ALA A 133 6.82 8.38 -2.81
CA ALA A 133 6.82 8.75 -4.21
C ALA A 133 8.16 8.38 -4.89
N LEU A 134 9.29 8.62 -4.21
CA LEU A 134 10.63 8.28 -4.71
C LEU A 134 10.84 6.77 -4.79
N THR A 135 10.51 6.03 -3.73
CA THR A 135 10.74 4.58 -3.65
C THR A 135 9.80 3.77 -4.54
N ARG A 136 8.65 4.32 -4.95
CA ARG A 136 7.76 3.73 -5.95
C ARG A 136 8.11 4.13 -7.39
N SER A 137 9.05 5.04 -7.59
CA SER A 137 9.48 5.46 -8.93
C SER A 137 10.20 4.30 -9.63
N GLU A 138 9.97 4.14 -10.93
CA GLU A 138 10.70 3.18 -11.76
C GLU A 138 12.22 3.45 -11.79
N GLN A 139 12.63 4.68 -11.50
CA GLN A 139 14.04 5.08 -11.44
C GLN A 139 14.67 4.82 -10.07
N TRP A 140 13.89 4.35 -9.09
CA TRP A 140 14.38 4.08 -7.73
C TRP A 140 15.60 3.15 -7.69
N PRO A 141 15.67 2.03 -8.43
CA PRO A 141 16.84 1.15 -8.39
C PRO A 141 18.14 1.85 -8.81
N GLN A 142 18.07 2.71 -9.83
CA GLN A 142 19.22 3.47 -10.31
C GLN A 142 19.61 4.59 -9.35
N LEU A 143 18.64 5.28 -8.77
CA LEU A 143 18.87 6.32 -7.77
C LEU A 143 19.47 5.72 -6.48
N ALA A 144 18.93 4.59 -6.01
CA ALA A 144 19.46 3.88 -4.85
C ALA A 144 20.91 3.43 -5.06
N ALA A 145 21.25 2.91 -6.24
CA ALA A 145 22.63 2.57 -6.60
C ALA A 145 23.55 3.82 -6.53
N GLY A 146 23.12 4.95 -7.09
CA GLY A 146 23.88 6.20 -7.03
C GLY A 146 24.08 6.73 -5.60
N LEU A 147 23.04 6.64 -4.75
CA LEU A 147 23.16 6.98 -3.32
C LEU A 147 24.13 6.04 -2.61
N GLN A 148 24.11 4.76 -2.94
CA GLN A 148 25.05 3.78 -2.38
C GLN A 148 26.50 4.07 -2.78
N ASP A 149 26.75 4.42 -4.04
CA ASP A 149 28.07 4.81 -4.54
C ASP A 149 28.59 6.08 -3.82
N LEU A 150 27.73 7.07 -3.60
CA LEU A 150 28.05 8.25 -2.81
C LEU A 150 28.42 7.88 -1.36
N ARG A 151 27.64 6.98 -0.74
CA ARG A 151 27.96 6.47 0.62
C ARG A 151 29.31 5.76 0.66
N ALA A 152 29.59 4.91 -0.33
CA ALA A 152 30.87 4.20 -0.45
C ALA A 152 32.06 5.17 -0.66
N GLY A 153 31.81 6.31 -1.30
CA GLY A 153 32.75 7.42 -1.42
C GLY A 153 32.94 8.27 -0.16
N GLY A 154 32.26 7.94 0.95
CA GLY A 154 32.36 8.65 2.23
C GLY A 154 31.44 9.86 2.37
N TRP A 155 30.47 10.05 1.47
CA TRP A 155 29.50 11.14 1.57
C TRP A 155 28.40 10.80 2.58
N ASP A 156 27.95 11.80 3.34
CA ASP A 156 26.75 11.70 4.18
C ASP A 156 25.50 11.82 3.32
N VAL A 157 25.01 10.67 2.86
CA VAL A 157 23.82 10.55 2.01
C VAL A 157 22.56 11.08 2.70
N GLU A 158 22.44 10.90 4.02
CA GLU A 158 21.26 11.34 4.76
C GLU A 158 21.19 12.87 4.76
N GLN A 159 22.32 13.54 5.01
CA GLN A 159 22.42 14.99 4.92
C GLN A 159 22.20 15.50 3.49
N LEU A 160 22.75 14.82 2.48
CA LEU A 160 22.59 15.19 1.07
C LEU A 160 21.12 15.09 0.63
N VAL A 161 20.43 14.01 1.00
CA VAL A 161 18.99 13.85 0.72
C VAL A 161 18.17 14.90 1.46
N ALA A 162 18.46 15.15 2.74
CA ALA A 162 17.77 16.18 3.52
C ALA A 162 17.93 17.59 2.90
N ALA A 163 19.12 17.91 2.38
CA ALA A 163 19.36 19.18 1.68
C ALA A 163 18.58 19.30 0.36
N ALA A 164 18.26 18.18 -0.29
CA ALA A 164 17.48 18.15 -1.52
C ALA A 164 15.95 18.24 -1.30
N VAL A 165 15.45 18.03 -0.08
CA VAL A 165 14.00 18.02 0.24
C VAL A 165 13.23 19.24 -0.28
N PRO A 166 13.70 20.50 -0.11
CA PRO A 166 12.96 21.66 -0.60
C PRO A 166 12.82 21.70 -2.13
N THR A 167 13.76 21.11 -2.86
CA THR A 167 13.66 20.98 -4.32
C THR A 167 12.75 19.84 -4.71
N LEU A 168 12.83 18.70 -4.02
CA LEU A 168 11.93 17.56 -4.19
C LEU A 168 10.47 17.96 -3.97
N ASN A 169 10.17 18.70 -2.90
CA ASN A 169 8.81 19.18 -2.61
C ASN A 169 8.27 20.07 -3.73
N ARG A 170 9.07 21.01 -4.24
CA ARG A 170 8.67 21.87 -5.36
C ARG A 170 8.40 21.07 -6.64
N LEU A 171 9.18 20.03 -6.90
CA LEU A 171 8.96 19.15 -8.05
C LEU A 171 7.67 18.33 -7.90
N VAL A 172 7.42 17.79 -6.71
CA VAL A 172 6.19 17.04 -6.40
C VAL A 172 4.96 17.95 -6.53
N GLU A 173 4.99 19.15 -5.95
CA GLU A 173 3.92 20.13 -6.07
C GLU A 173 3.68 20.53 -7.54
N GLY A 174 4.75 20.78 -8.30
CA GLY A 174 4.67 21.11 -9.72
C GLY A 174 4.04 19.99 -10.55
N ALA A 175 4.43 18.75 -10.31
CA ALA A 175 3.88 17.59 -10.99
C ALA A 175 2.42 17.33 -10.60
N GLN A 176 2.06 17.45 -9.31
CA GLN A 176 0.67 17.36 -8.86
C GLN A 176 -0.21 18.44 -9.50
N ALA A 177 0.30 19.68 -9.63
CA ALA A 177 -0.41 20.75 -10.30
C ALA A 177 -0.55 20.53 -11.82
N GLU A 178 0.39 19.82 -12.46
CA GLU A 178 0.30 19.44 -13.87
C GLU A 178 -0.71 18.31 -14.08
N VAL A 179 -0.63 17.24 -13.30
CA VAL A 179 -1.61 16.12 -13.32
C VAL A 179 -3.02 16.65 -13.02
N GLY A 180 -3.17 17.57 -12.07
CA GLY A 180 -4.46 18.19 -11.77
C GLY A 180 -5.01 19.01 -12.96
N ARG A 181 -4.15 19.70 -13.71
CA ARG A 181 -4.54 20.41 -14.93
C ARG A 181 -4.94 19.45 -16.04
N GLU A 182 -4.16 18.41 -16.27
CA GLU A 182 -4.42 17.40 -17.30
C GLU A 182 -5.70 16.62 -16.99
N ALA A 183 -5.93 16.21 -15.75
CA ALA A 183 -7.17 15.58 -15.32
C ALA A 183 -8.37 16.52 -15.50
N ALA A 184 -8.23 17.81 -15.21
CA ALA A 184 -9.27 18.79 -15.46
C ALA A 184 -9.54 18.98 -16.97
N ASP A 185 -8.50 18.96 -17.81
CA ASP A 185 -8.63 19.02 -19.27
C ASP A 185 -9.26 17.76 -19.85
N ALA A 186 -8.85 16.59 -19.39
CA ALA A 186 -9.44 15.30 -19.75
C ALA A 186 -10.92 15.26 -19.34
N GLY A 187 -11.26 15.73 -18.14
CA GLY A 187 -12.65 15.86 -17.69
C GLY A 187 -13.46 16.80 -18.60
N ARG A 188 -12.88 17.93 -19.01
CA ARG A 188 -13.51 18.85 -19.99
C ARG A 188 -13.70 18.20 -21.36
N GLN A 189 -12.71 17.45 -21.85
CA GLN A 189 -12.77 16.76 -23.13
C GLN A 189 -13.78 15.61 -23.12
N GLN A 190 -13.81 14.81 -22.07
CA GLN A 190 -14.78 13.74 -21.89
C GLN A 190 -16.19 14.30 -21.76
N SER A 191 -16.36 15.41 -21.04
CA SER A 191 -17.63 16.15 -20.99
C SER A 191 -18.03 16.65 -22.39
N ARG A 192 -17.10 17.14 -23.20
CA ARG A 192 -17.39 17.55 -24.59
C ARG A 192 -17.72 16.39 -25.52
N GLN A 193 -17.15 15.20 -25.30
CA GLN A 193 -17.36 14.04 -26.16
C GLN A 193 -18.63 13.25 -25.80
N VAL A 194 -19.07 13.28 -24.55
CA VAL A 194 -20.22 12.51 -24.07
C VAL A 194 -21.51 13.34 -24.04
N LEU A 195 -21.44 14.67 -24.11
CA LEU A 195 -22.64 15.49 -24.19
C LEU A 195 -23.22 15.45 -25.62
N PRO A 196 -24.36 14.77 -25.85
CA PRO A 196 -25.06 14.90 -27.12
C PRO A 196 -25.39 16.37 -27.38
N ALA A 197 -25.51 16.73 -28.66
CA ALA A 197 -25.89 18.07 -29.09
C ALA A 197 -26.99 18.63 -28.18
N ARG A 198 -26.74 19.83 -27.63
CA ARG A 198 -27.56 20.55 -26.65
C ARG A 198 -29.03 20.20 -26.83
N PRO A 199 -29.69 19.49 -25.90
CA PRO A 199 -31.09 19.17 -26.06
C PRO A 199 -31.87 20.47 -26.16
N VAL A 200 -32.60 20.64 -27.27
CA VAL A 200 -33.38 21.85 -27.57
C VAL A 200 -34.53 22.02 -26.58
N ASP A 201 -34.90 20.94 -25.87
CA ASP A 201 -35.95 20.91 -24.86
C ASP A 201 -35.59 20.00 -23.68
N ARG A 202 -35.62 20.56 -22.47
CA ARG A 202 -35.36 19.90 -21.18
C ARG A 202 -36.31 18.72 -20.95
N GLU A 203 -37.59 18.88 -21.29
CA GLU A 203 -38.59 17.84 -21.05
C GLU A 203 -38.35 16.62 -21.95
N THR A 204 -38.06 16.86 -23.23
CA THR A 204 -37.67 15.81 -24.16
C THR A 204 -36.40 15.08 -23.73
N ALA A 205 -35.41 15.78 -23.17
CA ALA A 205 -34.17 15.17 -22.67
C ALA A 205 -34.42 14.26 -21.45
N LEU A 206 -35.22 14.72 -20.48
CA LEU A 206 -35.59 13.92 -19.31
C LEU A 206 -36.39 12.67 -19.73
N ARG A 207 -37.33 12.82 -20.66
CA ARG A 207 -38.12 11.70 -21.18
C ARG A 207 -37.24 10.66 -21.90
N LYS A 208 -36.24 11.09 -22.67
CA LYS A 208 -35.26 10.19 -23.30
C LYS A 208 -34.39 9.44 -22.28
N ALA A 209 -34.15 10.04 -21.11
CA ALA A 209 -33.48 9.39 -20.00
C ALA A 209 -34.40 8.46 -19.17
N GLY A 210 -35.68 8.30 -19.55
CA GLY A 210 -36.65 7.50 -18.81
C GLY A 210 -37.22 8.20 -17.56
N ILE A 211 -36.99 9.50 -17.40
CA ILE A 211 -37.43 10.28 -16.23
C ILE A 211 -38.72 11.00 -16.60
N ASP A 212 -39.83 10.56 -16.01
CA ASP A 212 -41.11 11.26 -16.12
C ASP A 212 -41.17 12.53 -15.25
N ARG A 213 -42.28 13.26 -15.31
CA ARG A 213 -42.44 14.51 -14.55
C ARG A 213 -42.42 14.28 -13.03
N HIS A 214 -43.04 13.22 -12.54
CA HIS A 214 -43.12 12.92 -11.11
C HIS A 214 -41.74 12.52 -10.57
N GLU A 215 -41.01 11.69 -11.32
CA GLU A 215 -39.64 11.32 -10.99
C GLU A 215 -38.72 12.53 -11.02
N ASN A 216 -38.83 13.40 -12.04
CA ASN A 216 -38.07 14.64 -12.10
C ASN A 216 -38.33 15.55 -10.88
N GLU A 217 -39.58 15.65 -10.41
CA GLU A 217 -39.94 16.39 -9.20
C GLU A 217 -39.34 15.75 -7.93
N ARG A 218 -39.34 14.42 -7.83
CA ARG A 218 -38.68 13.66 -6.75
C ARG A 218 -37.17 13.95 -6.73
N LEU A 219 -36.49 13.82 -7.87
CA LEU A 219 -35.05 14.07 -7.98
C LEU A 219 -34.70 15.54 -7.69
N SER A 220 -35.52 16.47 -8.18
CA SER A 220 -35.35 17.90 -7.88
C SER A 220 -35.46 18.19 -6.38
N ARG A 221 -36.39 17.54 -5.68
CA ARG A 221 -36.55 17.65 -4.22
C ARG A 221 -35.34 17.09 -3.49
N MET A 222 -34.85 15.91 -3.90
CA MET A 222 -33.67 15.29 -3.31
C MET A 222 -32.43 16.19 -3.43
N VAL A 223 -32.23 16.81 -4.60
CA VAL A 223 -31.12 17.75 -4.83
C VAL A 223 -31.23 18.99 -3.94
N ARG A 224 -32.43 19.57 -3.79
CA ARG A 224 -32.66 20.70 -2.87
C ARG A 224 -32.43 20.35 -1.40
N GLU A 225 -32.71 19.11 -1.01
CA GLU A 225 -32.53 18.65 0.37
C GLU A 225 -31.05 18.37 0.70
N LYS A 226 -30.27 17.87 -0.27
CA LYS A 226 -28.92 17.36 -0.02
C LYS A 226 -27.80 18.30 -0.47
N LEU A 227 -28.08 19.26 -1.35
CA LEU A 227 -27.13 20.30 -1.72
C LEU A 227 -27.46 21.61 -0.99
N PRO A 228 -26.46 22.48 -0.75
CA PRO A 228 -26.73 23.84 -0.33
C PRO A 228 -27.63 24.56 -1.34
N GLU A 229 -28.50 25.45 -0.84
CA GLU A 229 -29.58 26.10 -1.60
C GLU A 229 -29.10 26.71 -2.93
N ARG A 230 -28.07 27.57 -2.87
CA ARG A 230 -27.55 28.25 -4.06
C ARG A 230 -27.00 27.28 -5.14
N PRO A 231 -26.15 26.29 -4.82
CA PRO A 231 -25.78 25.23 -5.76
C PRO A 231 -26.96 24.46 -6.35
N ALA A 232 -27.95 24.09 -5.52
CA ALA A 232 -29.12 23.35 -5.97
C ALA A 232 -29.93 24.15 -6.99
N GLU A 233 -30.17 25.44 -6.72
CA GLU A 233 -30.89 26.34 -7.63
C GLU A 233 -30.16 26.52 -8.96
N LEU A 234 -28.85 26.76 -8.93
CA LEU A 234 -28.04 26.92 -10.15
C LEU A 234 -28.05 25.65 -11.01
N LEU A 235 -27.98 24.48 -10.38
CA LEU A 235 -28.06 23.19 -11.05
C LEU A 235 -29.44 22.97 -11.68
N LEU A 236 -30.51 23.22 -10.92
CA LEU A 236 -31.90 23.02 -11.36
C LEU A 236 -32.37 24.04 -12.40
N ALA A 237 -31.80 25.25 -12.40
CA ALA A 237 -32.06 26.29 -13.38
C ALA A 237 -31.35 26.04 -14.72
N SER A 238 -30.37 25.13 -14.76
CA SER A 238 -29.65 24.81 -16.00
C SER A 238 -30.44 23.84 -16.86
N ASP A 239 -31.13 24.36 -17.87
CA ASP A 239 -31.88 23.54 -18.85
C ASP A 239 -31.00 22.54 -19.58
N THR A 240 -29.71 22.85 -19.72
CA THR A 240 -28.77 21.99 -20.43
C THR A 240 -28.13 20.92 -19.55
N GLN A 241 -27.85 21.22 -18.28
CA GLN A 241 -27.08 20.33 -17.40
C GLN A 241 -27.99 19.47 -16.53
N TRP A 242 -29.15 19.98 -16.14
CA TRP A 242 -30.08 19.26 -15.30
C TRP A 242 -30.48 17.89 -15.85
N PRO A 243 -30.84 17.73 -17.15
CA PRO A 243 -31.23 16.41 -17.66
C PRO A 243 -30.14 15.34 -17.53
N ILE A 244 -28.86 15.72 -17.70
CA ILE A 244 -27.73 14.79 -17.57
C ILE A 244 -27.54 14.39 -16.11
N VAL A 245 -27.55 15.37 -15.20
CA VAL A 245 -27.38 15.10 -13.77
C VAL A 245 -28.55 14.31 -13.20
N ALA A 246 -29.78 14.61 -13.62
CA ALA A 246 -30.97 13.84 -13.25
C ALA A 246 -30.86 12.39 -13.74
N ALA A 247 -30.38 12.16 -14.98
CA ALA A 247 -30.17 10.81 -15.52
C ALA A 247 -29.14 10.01 -14.70
N GLU A 248 -28.03 10.62 -14.29
CA GLU A 248 -27.03 9.95 -13.45
C GLU A 248 -27.52 9.70 -12.03
N ILE A 249 -28.24 10.65 -11.43
CA ILE A 249 -28.91 10.44 -10.13
C ILE A 249 -29.87 9.26 -10.21
N HIS A 250 -30.71 9.22 -11.25
CA HIS A 250 -31.69 8.16 -11.46
C HIS A 250 -31.01 6.79 -11.64
N ARG A 251 -29.92 6.72 -12.43
CA ARG A 251 -29.17 5.48 -12.62
C ARG A 251 -28.48 5.01 -11.33
N ALA A 252 -27.90 5.93 -10.57
CA ALA A 252 -27.26 5.62 -9.29
C ALA A 252 -28.28 5.09 -8.28
N ASP A 253 -29.45 5.73 -8.19
CA ASP A 253 -30.57 5.30 -7.33
C ASP A 253 -31.08 3.90 -7.71
N GLN A 254 -31.27 3.64 -9.02
CA GLN A 254 -31.63 2.31 -9.53
C GLN A 254 -30.57 1.24 -9.24
N SER A 255 -29.31 1.64 -9.15
CA SER A 255 -28.19 0.74 -8.84
C SER A 255 -28.01 0.53 -7.32
N GLY A 256 -28.88 1.08 -6.49
CA GLY A 256 -28.80 0.98 -5.02
C GLY A 256 -27.68 1.83 -4.40
N VAL A 257 -27.10 2.77 -5.14
CA VAL A 257 -26.11 3.71 -4.60
C VAL A 257 -26.83 4.72 -3.71
N ASP A 258 -26.29 4.99 -2.51
CA ASP A 258 -26.80 6.05 -1.62
C ASP A 258 -26.52 7.44 -2.22
N VAL A 259 -27.41 7.88 -3.11
CA VAL A 259 -27.33 9.18 -3.78
C VAL A 259 -27.31 10.32 -2.77
N ALA A 260 -28.06 10.22 -1.68
CA ALA A 260 -28.12 11.27 -0.66
C ALA A 260 -26.75 11.48 0.00
N ALA A 261 -26.07 10.40 0.37
CA ALA A 261 -24.70 10.47 0.89
C ALA A 261 -23.71 11.04 -0.14
N ARG A 262 -23.88 10.73 -1.44
CA ARG A 262 -23.02 11.30 -2.50
C ARG A 262 -23.24 12.80 -2.69
N LEU A 263 -24.49 13.22 -2.77
CA LEU A 263 -24.85 14.63 -2.93
C LEU A 263 -24.34 15.46 -1.74
N ALA A 264 -24.39 14.92 -0.51
CA ALA A 264 -23.79 15.57 0.65
C ALA A 264 -22.26 15.77 0.51
N GLY A 265 -21.57 14.93 -0.24
CA GLY A 265 -20.14 15.06 -0.54
C GLY A 265 -19.79 16.18 -1.53
N VAL A 266 -20.75 16.65 -2.34
CA VAL A 266 -20.54 17.69 -3.36
C VAL A 266 -20.09 19.00 -2.72
N GLU A 267 -20.60 19.35 -1.53
CA GLU A 267 -20.19 20.57 -0.85
C GLU A 267 -18.70 20.60 -0.53
N ASN A 268 -18.14 19.47 -0.08
CA ASN A 268 -16.71 19.35 0.19
C ASN A 268 -15.91 19.53 -1.11
N MET A 269 -16.37 18.95 -2.22
CA MET A 269 -15.71 19.13 -3.53
C MET A 269 -15.75 20.59 -3.99
N LEU A 270 -16.89 21.27 -3.84
CA LEU A 270 -17.02 22.69 -4.18
C LEU A 270 -16.11 23.56 -3.30
N ARG A 271 -15.99 23.26 -2.00
CA ARG A 271 -15.03 23.94 -1.10
C ARG A 271 -13.59 23.71 -1.55
N HIS A 272 -13.21 22.50 -1.94
CA HIS A 272 -11.87 22.22 -2.46
C HIS A 272 -11.59 22.97 -3.76
N GLN A 273 -12.55 23.06 -4.69
CA GLN A 273 -12.40 23.87 -5.91
C GLN A 273 -12.21 25.36 -5.59
N ALA A 274 -12.98 25.89 -4.63
CA ALA A 274 -12.83 27.28 -4.18
C ALA A 274 -11.44 27.54 -3.56
N ALA A 275 -10.97 26.63 -2.70
CA ALA A 275 -9.64 26.71 -2.09
C ALA A 275 -8.51 26.62 -3.12
N ALA A 276 -8.71 25.86 -4.21
CA ALA A 276 -7.78 25.77 -5.33
C ALA A 276 -7.82 27.00 -6.27
N GLY A 277 -8.62 28.04 -5.95
CA GLY A 277 -8.71 29.27 -6.74
C GLY A 277 -9.53 29.14 -8.02
N ALA A 278 -10.43 28.15 -8.11
CA ALA A 278 -11.35 28.04 -9.23
C ALA A 278 -12.24 29.29 -9.33
N ARG A 279 -12.12 30.03 -10.42
CA ARG A 279 -12.89 31.28 -10.65
C ARG A 279 -14.38 31.03 -10.84
N GLN A 280 -14.76 29.83 -11.24
CA GLN A 280 -16.15 29.42 -11.45
C GLN A 280 -16.32 28.01 -10.90
N LEU A 281 -17.26 27.86 -9.98
CA LEU A 281 -17.64 26.56 -9.43
C LEU A 281 -18.48 25.81 -10.46
N ASP A 282 -17.97 24.68 -10.96
CA ASP A 282 -18.68 23.84 -11.91
C ASP A 282 -19.53 22.82 -11.15
N ILE A 283 -20.72 23.27 -10.72
CA ILE A 283 -21.65 22.47 -9.91
C ILE A 283 -22.03 21.16 -10.62
N PRO A 284 -22.42 21.16 -11.92
CA PRO A 284 -22.69 19.91 -12.64
C PRO A 284 -21.52 18.92 -12.58
N VAL A 285 -20.29 19.37 -12.84
CA VAL A 285 -19.11 18.49 -12.79
C VAL A 285 -18.86 17.95 -11.39
N ALA A 286 -18.98 18.79 -10.36
CA ALA A 286 -18.82 18.34 -8.97
C ALA A 286 -19.89 17.30 -8.59
N THR A 287 -21.14 17.49 -9.02
CA THR A 287 -22.22 16.52 -8.80
C THR A 287 -21.97 15.21 -9.53
N LEU A 288 -21.60 15.24 -10.81
CA LEU A 288 -21.30 14.04 -11.59
C LEU A 288 -20.10 13.27 -11.03
N ALA A 289 -19.06 13.98 -10.62
CA ALA A 289 -17.89 13.37 -9.99
C ALA A 289 -18.26 12.70 -8.66
N ALA A 290 -19.09 13.35 -7.83
CA ALA A 290 -19.56 12.76 -6.57
C ALA A 290 -20.39 11.49 -6.77
N LEU A 291 -21.21 11.44 -7.82
CA LEU A 291 -22.00 10.25 -8.18
C LEU A 291 -21.11 9.12 -8.74
N SER A 292 -19.99 9.45 -9.36
CA SER A 292 -19.07 8.48 -9.98
C SER A 292 -18.03 7.89 -9.02
N MET A 293 -17.83 8.49 -7.84
CA MET A 293 -16.87 7.95 -6.87
C MET A 293 -17.29 6.53 -6.42
N PRO A 294 -16.38 5.62 -6.06
CA PRO A 294 -16.72 4.34 -5.44
C PRO A 294 -17.38 4.57 -4.07
N ALA A 295 -18.31 3.69 -3.67
CA ALA A 295 -19.02 3.85 -2.39
C ALA A 295 -17.99 3.97 -1.27
N PRO A 296 -18.08 5.01 -0.40
CA PRO A 296 -17.28 4.98 0.80
C PRO A 296 -17.60 3.66 1.50
N PRO A 297 -16.59 2.91 1.97
CA PRO A 297 -16.86 1.70 2.74
C PRO A 297 -17.85 2.04 3.84
N PRO A 298 -18.85 1.18 4.12
CA PRO A 298 -19.88 1.49 5.09
C PRO A 298 -19.21 1.99 6.37
N ALA A 299 -19.53 3.23 6.76
CA ALA A 299 -18.92 3.85 7.91
C ALA A 299 -19.03 2.89 9.09
N VAL A 300 -17.92 2.68 9.79
CA VAL A 300 -17.73 1.74 10.92
C VAL A 300 -18.58 2.17 12.13
N LYS A 301 -19.89 2.27 11.96
CA LYS A 301 -20.90 2.47 13.01
C LYS A 301 -21.53 1.14 13.43
N GLN A 302 -21.34 0.07 12.67
CA GLN A 302 -21.78 -1.28 13.05
C GLN A 302 -20.88 -1.92 14.12
N LEU A 303 -19.58 -1.59 14.17
CA LEU A 303 -18.65 -2.17 15.16
C LEU A 303 -18.89 -1.66 16.60
N ASP A 304 -19.51 -0.50 16.78
CA ASP A 304 -19.91 0.00 18.11
C ASP A 304 -21.28 -0.55 18.57
N GLN A 305 -22.17 -0.94 17.64
CA GLN A 305 -23.43 -1.59 17.98
C GLN A 305 -23.27 -3.10 18.25
N GLU A 306 -22.32 -3.78 17.59
CA GLU A 306 -22.02 -5.19 17.88
C GLU A 306 -21.23 -5.39 19.19
N ARG A 307 -20.56 -4.35 19.70
CA ARG A 307 -19.82 -4.41 20.97
C ARG A 307 -20.70 -4.38 22.22
N THR A 308 -21.96 -3.98 22.10
CA THR A 308 -22.90 -3.84 23.23
C THR A 308 -23.96 -4.95 23.32
N GLY A 309 -23.94 -5.91 22.39
CA GLY A 309 -24.91 -7.02 22.36
C GLY A 309 -24.28 -8.37 22.06
N ALA A 310 -23.34 -8.85 22.89
CA ALA A 310 -22.81 -10.20 22.76
C ALA A 310 -23.88 -11.24 23.18
N ARG A 311 -24.71 -11.67 22.22
CA ARG A 311 -25.40 -12.97 22.30
C ARG A 311 -24.36 -14.06 22.01
N THR A 312 -24.18 -14.98 22.94
CA THR A 312 -23.47 -16.24 22.69
C THR A 312 -24.20 -17.01 21.60
N LEU A 313 -23.64 -17.03 20.39
CA LEU A 313 -24.06 -17.93 19.33
C LEU A 313 -23.77 -19.37 19.75
N SER A 314 -24.74 -20.25 19.52
CA SER A 314 -24.60 -21.67 19.83
C SER A 314 -23.56 -22.32 18.91
N ARG A 315 -22.96 -23.42 19.37
CA ARG A 315 -21.97 -24.19 18.62
C ARG A 315 -22.49 -24.61 17.23
N GLU A 316 -23.79 -24.90 17.11
CA GLU A 316 -24.43 -25.24 15.84
C GLU A 316 -24.54 -24.06 14.87
N GLU A 317 -24.72 -22.83 15.37
CA GLU A 317 -24.75 -21.62 14.54
C GLU A 317 -23.36 -21.25 14.03
N LEU A 318 -22.32 -21.47 14.85
CA LEU A 318 -20.92 -21.34 14.44
C LEU A 318 -20.52 -22.39 13.39
N THR A 319 -20.99 -23.64 13.52
CA THR A 319 -20.77 -24.67 12.51
C THR A 319 -21.51 -24.36 11.21
N ARG A 320 -22.77 -23.91 11.26
CA ARG A 320 -23.50 -23.47 10.04
C ARG A 320 -22.86 -22.25 9.38
N ALA A 321 -22.38 -21.27 10.13
CA ALA A 321 -21.71 -20.10 9.57
C ALA A 321 -20.36 -20.48 8.94
N SER A 322 -19.62 -21.41 9.55
CA SER A 322 -18.41 -22.00 8.99
C SER A 322 -18.68 -22.79 7.70
N ASP A 323 -19.73 -23.62 7.70
CA ASP A 323 -20.09 -24.44 6.54
C ASP A 323 -20.61 -23.58 5.37
N LEU A 324 -21.33 -22.48 5.66
CA LEU A 324 -21.74 -21.50 4.63
C LEU A 324 -20.56 -20.71 4.07
N ALA A 325 -19.55 -20.39 4.90
CA ALA A 325 -18.35 -19.67 4.48
C ALA A 325 -17.44 -20.54 3.60
N VAL A 326 -17.33 -21.84 3.91
CA VAL A 326 -16.58 -22.82 3.11
C VAL A 326 -17.30 -23.14 1.80
N ALA A 327 -18.65 -23.15 1.79
CA ALA A 327 -19.43 -23.46 0.59
C ALA A 327 -19.47 -22.30 -0.44
N ASN A 328 -19.36 -21.04 -0.03
CA ASN A 328 -19.58 -19.89 -0.92
C ASN A 328 -18.32 -19.15 -1.39
N HIS A 329 -17.17 -19.33 -0.75
CA HIS A 329 -15.96 -18.58 -1.10
C HIS A 329 -14.72 -19.46 -1.18
N GLY A 330 -14.39 -19.89 -2.40
CA GLY A 330 -13.00 -20.19 -2.74
C GLY A 330 -12.13 -18.97 -2.42
N VAL A 331 -10.96 -19.20 -1.83
CA VAL A 331 -10.05 -18.15 -1.35
C VAL A 331 -9.69 -17.21 -2.52
N SER A 332 -10.24 -16.00 -2.50
CA SER A 332 -10.00 -14.99 -3.54
C SER A 332 -8.79 -14.13 -3.21
N ALA A 333 -8.06 -13.68 -4.24
CA ALA A 333 -6.92 -12.76 -4.16
C ALA A 333 -7.21 -11.51 -3.30
N THR A 334 -8.46 -11.06 -3.27
CA THR A 334 -8.93 -9.93 -2.46
C THR A 334 -8.78 -10.18 -0.95
N MET A 335 -8.93 -11.42 -0.49
CA MET A 335 -8.79 -11.79 0.93
C MET A 335 -7.32 -11.83 1.38
N LEU A 336 -6.42 -12.25 0.49
CA LEU A 336 -4.98 -12.24 0.73
C LEU A 336 -4.43 -10.80 0.75
N LEU A 337 -4.88 -9.95 -0.18
CA LEU A 337 -4.55 -8.53 -0.18
C LEU A 337 -5.11 -7.79 1.06
N ALA A 338 -6.32 -8.13 1.51
CA ALA A 338 -6.89 -7.60 2.75
C ALA A 338 -6.11 -8.05 4.01
N SER A 339 -5.35 -9.14 3.91
CA SER A 339 -4.50 -9.67 4.98
C SER A 339 -3.07 -9.09 4.96
N GLY A 340 -2.82 -8.05 4.16
CA GLY A 340 -1.54 -7.35 4.11
C GLY A 340 -0.49 -7.98 3.20
N TYR A 341 -0.85 -9.01 2.41
CA TYR A 341 0.03 -9.54 1.37
C TYR A 341 0.08 -8.55 0.20
N ASN A 342 1.27 -8.32 -0.36
CA ASN A 342 1.37 -7.59 -1.61
C ASN A 342 0.96 -8.50 -2.80
N ALA A 343 0.77 -7.90 -3.98
CA ALA A 343 0.27 -8.62 -5.16
C ALA A 343 1.17 -9.80 -5.59
N ALA A 344 2.49 -9.71 -5.36
CA ALA A 344 3.42 -10.79 -5.67
C ALA A 344 3.28 -11.96 -4.67
N GLN A 345 3.21 -11.65 -3.37
CA GLN A 345 3.05 -12.66 -2.32
C GLN A 345 1.66 -13.33 -2.36
N ALA A 346 0.62 -12.57 -2.72
CA ALA A 346 -0.71 -13.13 -2.95
C ALA A 346 -0.72 -14.07 -4.18
N GLY A 347 0.05 -13.75 -5.23
CA GLY A 347 0.23 -14.61 -6.40
C GLY A 347 0.96 -15.92 -6.09
N GLU A 348 2.04 -15.86 -5.31
CA GLU A 348 2.77 -17.06 -4.86
C GLU A 348 1.92 -17.95 -3.95
N ALA A 349 1.16 -17.36 -3.03
CA ALA A 349 0.25 -18.09 -2.15
C ALA A 349 -0.88 -18.78 -2.94
N LEU A 350 -1.45 -18.11 -3.95
CA LEU A 350 -2.46 -18.72 -4.83
C LEU A 350 -1.89 -19.84 -5.68
N THR A 351 -0.66 -19.69 -6.18
CA THR A 351 0.03 -20.73 -6.97
C THR A 351 0.33 -21.96 -6.11
N ALA A 352 0.73 -21.77 -4.85
CA ALA A 352 0.92 -22.85 -3.90
C ALA A 352 -0.41 -23.58 -3.60
N LEU A 353 -1.50 -22.85 -3.39
CA LEU A 353 -2.83 -23.43 -3.14
C LEU A 353 -3.38 -24.20 -4.37
N GLU A 354 -3.08 -23.75 -5.58
CA GLU A 354 -3.42 -24.43 -6.83
C GLU A 354 -2.64 -25.73 -7.02
N GLN A 355 -1.35 -25.76 -6.63
CA GLN A 355 -0.53 -27.00 -6.60
C GLN A 355 -1.08 -28.06 -5.63
N TYR A 356 -1.80 -27.66 -4.59
CA TYR A 356 -2.48 -28.57 -3.66
C TYR A 356 -3.95 -28.86 -4.02
N GLY A 357 -4.41 -28.40 -5.20
CA GLY A 357 -5.76 -28.69 -5.71
C GLY A 357 -6.90 -27.94 -5.01
N ILE A 358 -6.61 -26.80 -4.38
CA ILE A 358 -7.54 -26.08 -3.51
C ILE A 358 -8.35 -25.00 -4.28
N VAL A 359 -7.96 -24.64 -5.52
CA VAL A 359 -8.63 -23.59 -6.32
C VAL A 359 -8.89 -24.05 -7.76
N GLY A 360 -10.10 -23.81 -8.28
CA GLY A 360 -10.53 -24.11 -9.66
C GLY A 360 -10.40 -22.92 -10.64
N ALA A 361 -10.24 -23.24 -11.92
CA ALA A 361 -9.75 -22.38 -13.01
C ALA A 361 -10.48 -21.03 -13.26
N ARG A 362 -9.67 -20.03 -13.65
CA ARG A 362 -10.01 -18.64 -14.04
C ARG A 362 -11.05 -18.55 -15.17
N GLY A 363 -12.07 -17.72 -14.96
CA GLY A 363 -12.93 -17.18 -16.02
C GLY A 363 -12.42 -15.82 -16.51
N GLU A 364 -12.29 -15.68 -17.82
CA GLU A 364 -11.88 -14.47 -18.53
C GLU A 364 -12.97 -13.38 -18.46
N SER A 365 -12.60 -12.14 -18.13
CA SER A 365 -13.42 -10.97 -18.42
C SER A 365 -12.56 -9.77 -18.74
N GLY A 366 -12.76 -9.24 -19.94
CA GLY A 366 -12.03 -8.12 -20.52
C GLY A 366 -12.41 -6.80 -19.85
N MET A 367 -11.39 -6.07 -19.39
CA MET A 367 -11.48 -4.66 -19.03
C MET A 367 -10.48 -3.90 -19.91
N HIS A 368 -10.96 -2.88 -20.61
CA HIS A 368 -10.11 -1.96 -21.38
C HIS A 368 -9.19 -1.16 -20.43
N PRO A 369 -7.89 -1.01 -20.74
CA PRO A 369 -6.98 -0.28 -19.89
C PRO A 369 -7.22 1.23 -19.99
N ILE A 370 -7.42 1.86 -18.82
CA ILE A 370 -7.29 3.31 -18.65
C ILE A 370 -5.82 3.66 -18.95
N GLN A 371 -5.59 4.73 -19.71
CA GLN A 371 -4.24 5.15 -20.13
C GLN A 371 -3.36 5.48 -18.92
N VAL A 372 -2.41 4.59 -18.63
CA VAL A 372 -1.40 4.69 -17.57
C VAL A 372 -0.31 5.76 -17.87
N GLY A 373 -0.23 6.25 -19.11
CA GLY A 373 0.89 7.06 -19.58
C GLY A 373 1.07 8.47 -18.99
N SER A 374 0.03 9.08 -18.41
CA SER A 374 0.12 10.47 -17.87
C SER A 374 0.87 10.54 -16.54
N VAL A 375 0.57 9.62 -15.61
CA VAL A 375 1.25 9.54 -14.30
C VAL A 375 2.69 9.08 -14.46
N GLU A 376 2.93 8.16 -15.39
CA GLU A 376 4.25 7.65 -15.74
C GLU A 376 5.16 8.77 -16.31
N GLN A 377 4.64 9.57 -17.25
CA GLN A 377 5.39 10.71 -17.79
C GLN A 377 5.68 11.78 -16.74
N ALA A 378 4.75 12.04 -15.81
CA ALA A 378 5.00 12.97 -14.70
C ALA A 378 6.12 12.44 -13.79
N GLY A 379 6.11 11.15 -13.45
CA GLY A 379 7.16 10.50 -12.66
C GLY A 379 8.55 10.57 -13.32
N GLN A 380 8.63 10.30 -14.62
CA GLN A 380 9.88 10.37 -15.39
C GLN A 380 10.46 11.79 -15.43
N ARG A 381 9.62 12.82 -15.54
CA ARG A 381 10.07 14.22 -15.52
C ARG A 381 10.57 14.67 -14.15
N ILE A 382 9.92 14.24 -13.07
CA ILE A 382 10.38 14.51 -11.70
C ILE A 382 11.76 13.90 -11.50
N ALA A 383 11.92 12.62 -11.81
CA ALA A 383 13.15 11.90 -11.54
C ALA A 383 14.34 12.43 -12.37
N ALA A 384 14.11 12.80 -13.65
CA ALA A 384 15.10 13.51 -14.46
C ALA A 384 15.42 14.95 -13.97
N GLY A 385 14.52 15.56 -13.21
CA GLY A 385 14.76 16.83 -12.51
C GLY A 385 15.63 16.65 -11.27
N VAL A 386 15.34 15.62 -10.47
CA VAL A 386 16.10 15.25 -9.27
C VAL A 386 17.53 14.87 -9.61
N GLU A 387 17.72 14.03 -10.63
CA GLU A 387 19.06 13.62 -11.07
C GLU A 387 19.92 14.83 -11.48
N ARG A 388 19.36 15.75 -12.27
CA ARG A 388 20.07 16.99 -12.69
C ARG A 388 20.43 17.89 -11.52
N GLU A 389 19.55 18.03 -10.54
CA GLU A 389 19.82 18.84 -9.35
C GLU A 389 20.91 18.19 -8.48
N ILE A 390 20.84 16.87 -8.24
CA ILE A 390 21.87 16.13 -7.50
C ILE A 390 23.23 16.27 -8.21
N GLN A 391 23.27 16.10 -9.53
CA GLN A 391 24.50 16.29 -10.31
C GLN A 391 25.03 17.73 -10.22
N THR A 392 24.14 18.72 -10.24
CA THR A 392 24.50 20.15 -10.13
C THR A 392 25.05 20.49 -8.74
N GLN A 393 24.40 19.98 -7.68
CA GLN A 393 24.86 20.20 -6.31
C GLN A 393 26.15 19.44 -5.99
N ALA A 394 26.30 18.21 -6.49
CA ALA A 394 27.56 17.48 -6.41
C ALA A 394 28.69 18.23 -7.13
N ALA A 395 28.46 18.73 -8.35
CA ALA A 395 29.44 19.53 -9.07
C ALA A 395 29.81 20.83 -8.35
N THR A 396 28.83 21.49 -7.73
CA THR A 396 29.03 22.73 -6.96
C THR A 396 29.83 22.45 -5.67
N ALA A 397 29.46 21.42 -4.91
CA ALA A 397 30.20 20.97 -3.72
C ALA A 397 31.64 20.54 -4.07
N TRP A 398 31.83 19.89 -5.22
CA TRP A 398 33.16 19.47 -5.68
C TRP A 398 34.04 20.65 -6.11
N SER A 399 33.46 21.64 -6.80
CA SER A 399 34.15 22.88 -7.20
C SER A 399 34.60 23.74 -6.00
N THR A 400 33.83 23.71 -4.91
CA THR A 400 34.14 24.42 -3.68
C THR A 400 35.15 23.66 -2.80
N THR A 401 35.17 22.33 -2.87
CA THR A 401 36.06 21.48 -2.08
C THR A 401 37.43 21.24 -2.74
N VAL A 402 37.50 21.23 -4.08
CA VAL A 402 38.72 20.92 -4.85
C VAL A 402 39.27 22.16 -5.56
N SER A 403 39.66 23.18 -4.77
CA SER A 403 40.50 24.27 -5.28
C SER A 403 41.98 24.01 -4.96
N GLY A 404 42.63 23.24 -5.83
CA GLY A 404 44.09 23.02 -5.84
C GLY A 404 44.60 22.65 -7.25
N PRO A 405 45.53 23.41 -7.87
CA PRO A 405 45.93 23.21 -9.26
C PRO A 405 47.16 22.28 -9.33
N PRO A 406 46.99 20.97 -9.64
CA PRO A 406 47.09 20.55 -11.04
C PRO A 406 46.22 19.33 -11.44
N ALA A 407 45.35 18.82 -10.56
CA ALA A 407 44.56 17.60 -10.82
C ALA A 407 43.48 17.80 -11.90
N ALA A 408 42.91 19.00 -11.99
CA ALA A 408 41.84 19.33 -12.95
C ALA A 408 42.22 19.13 -14.43
N ARG A 409 43.50 19.29 -14.81
CA ARG A 409 43.92 19.17 -16.22
C ARG A 409 44.11 17.74 -16.71
N ARG A 410 44.30 16.76 -15.82
CA ARG A 410 44.47 15.34 -16.21
C ARG A 410 43.14 14.64 -16.43
N VAL A 411 42.10 15.00 -15.69
CA VAL A 411 40.77 14.36 -15.80
C VAL A 411 39.94 15.01 -16.92
N GLN A 412 40.05 16.32 -17.14
CA GLN A 412 39.40 16.97 -18.28
C GLN A 412 39.91 16.42 -19.63
N ARG A 413 41.14 15.89 -19.69
CA ARG A 413 41.69 15.12 -20.83
C ARG A 413 41.08 13.73 -21.01
N ALA A 414 40.67 13.08 -19.92
CA ALA A 414 40.07 11.75 -19.96
C ALA A 414 38.58 11.80 -20.36
N VAL A 415 37.89 12.89 -20.02
CA VAL A 415 36.44 13.05 -20.28
C VAL A 415 36.14 13.59 -21.69
N THR A 416 36.99 14.44 -22.27
CA THR A 416 36.68 15.06 -23.58
C THR A 416 37.26 14.31 -24.79
N GLY A 417 38.12 13.31 -24.59
CA GLY A 417 38.67 12.47 -25.67
C GLY A 417 39.41 13.20 -26.80
N THR A 418 39.71 14.50 -26.64
CA THR A 418 40.30 15.32 -27.71
C THR A 418 41.76 15.64 -27.39
N ALA A 419 42.67 15.04 -28.14
CA ALA A 419 44.08 15.45 -28.13
C ALA A 419 44.18 16.86 -28.74
N PRO A 420 44.90 17.81 -28.10
CA PRO A 420 45.12 19.11 -28.72
C PRO A 420 46.01 18.94 -29.96
N GLN A 421 45.50 19.31 -31.14
CA GLN A 421 46.34 19.51 -32.32
C GLN A 421 47.37 20.60 -31.99
N ALA A 422 48.65 20.23 -32.07
CA ALA A 422 49.74 21.17 -31.92
C ALA A 422 49.67 22.23 -33.04
N PRO A 423 49.92 23.53 -32.73
CA PRO A 423 49.97 24.55 -33.76
C PRO A 423 51.14 24.25 -34.71
N ILE A 424 50.83 24.11 -36.00
CA ILE A 424 51.80 24.02 -37.08
C ILE A 424 52.60 25.33 -37.09
N ARG A 425 53.84 25.29 -36.59
CA ARG A 425 54.82 26.37 -36.78
C ARG A 425 55.26 26.37 -38.25
N THR A 426 54.66 27.22 -39.07
CA THR A 426 55.25 27.65 -40.34
C THR A 426 56.48 28.49 -40.05
N THR A 427 57.66 27.87 -40.09
CA THR A 427 58.93 28.60 -40.17
C THR A 427 59.13 29.05 -41.61
N GLY A 428 58.77 30.30 -41.89
CA GLY A 428 59.19 31.00 -43.09
C GLY A 428 60.69 31.30 -43.01
N ARG A 429 61.50 30.51 -43.69
CA ARG A 429 62.92 30.80 -43.95
C ARG A 429 63.01 31.65 -45.22
N ARG A 430 63.31 32.94 -45.07
CA ARG A 430 63.80 33.80 -46.16
C ARG A 430 65.24 34.21 -45.82
N ARG A 431 66.11 33.88 -46.78
CA ARG A 431 67.55 34.15 -46.91
C ARG A 431 68.49 33.32 -46.04
#